data_AF-A0AAU0W3H6-F1
#
_entry.id   AF-A0AAU0W3H6-F1
#
_cell.length_a   1.000
_cell.length_b   1.000
_cell.length_c   1.000
_cell.angle_alpha   90.00
_cell.angle_beta   90.00
_cell.angle_gamma   90.00
#
_symmetry.space_group_name_H-M   'P 1'
#
loop_
_entity.id
_entity.type
_entity.pdbx_description
1 polymer ?
#
loop_
_entity_poly.entity_id
_entity_poly.type
_entity_poly.pdbx_seq_one_letter_code
_entity_poly.pdbx_strand_id
1 'polypeptide(L)'
;MPLQVPPAPAPALRSVLTALGSPTAVREARTPSLRTAQGPVTPELPLPVHVLDRITPEGVSATRLAGWRFLIRCGDRAVAAADTMLTPDGWAFSHFFEGPYIASTERALHQAEALQQTYQPRLLSLPGLYMLTLWLHGDRTADGAEGHPAATDLLVPLAPAPPGIAAHRPHLVAELLPVLTDRITPSPLLITPA
;
A
#
# COMPACT_ATOMS: atom_id res chain seq x y z
N MET A 1 18.31 9.75 -1.53
CA MET A 1 17.86 10.27 -2.85
C MET A 1 16.34 10.39 -2.81
N PRO A 2 15.70 11.36 -3.49
CA PRO A 2 14.25 11.51 -3.39
C PRO A 2 13.54 10.30 -4.03
N LEU A 3 12.47 9.83 -3.39
CA LEU A 3 11.51 8.91 -4.00
C LEU A 3 10.77 9.62 -5.13
N GLN A 4 10.43 8.89 -6.18
CA GLN A 4 9.58 9.41 -7.26
C GLN A 4 8.15 8.94 -7.03
N VAL A 5 7.40 9.70 -6.24
CA VAL A 5 5.98 9.39 -5.98
C VAL A 5 5.19 9.59 -7.27
N PRO A 6 4.49 8.56 -7.78
CA PRO A 6 3.68 8.70 -8.98
C PRO A 6 2.50 9.64 -8.72
N PRO A 7 2.10 10.47 -9.70
CA PRO A 7 0.95 11.35 -9.53
C PRO A 7 -0.33 10.53 -9.41
N ALA A 8 -1.15 10.80 -8.39
CA ALA A 8 -2.48 10.21 -8.31
C ALA A 8 -3.41 10.75 -9.41
N PRO A 9 -4.38 9.95 -9.88
CA PRO A 9 -5.47 10.44 -10.72
C PRO A 9 -6.17 11.63 -10.06
N ALA A 10 -6.30 12.74 -10.78
CA ALA A 10 -6.95 13.95 -10.26
C ALA A 10 -8.38 13.70 -9.71
N PRO A 11 -9.22 12.83 -10.31
CA PRO A 11 -10.52 12.46 -9.71
C PRO A 11 -10.40 11.75 -8.36
N ALA A 12 -9.37 10.90 -8.14
CA ALA A 12 -9.14 10.24 -6.87
C ALA A 12 -8.81 11.25 -5.77
N LEU A 13 -7.87 12.17 -6.01
CA LEU A 13 -7.52 13.23 -5.06
C LEU A 13 -8.74 14.12 -4.74
N ARG A 14 -9.51 14.53 -5.77
CA ARG A 14 -10.74 15.32 -5.56
C ARG A 14 -11.74 14.60 -4.67
N SER A 15 -11.92 13.29 -4.84
CA SER A 15 -12.84 12.51 -4.00
C SER A 15 -12.44 12.51 -2.52
N VAL A 16 -11.13 12.44 -2.22
CA VAL A 16 -10.61 12.54 -0.85
C VAL A 16 -10.81 13.93 -0.27
N LEU A 17 -10.52 14.99 -1.04
CA LEU A 17 -10.76 16.37 -0.60
C LEU A 17 -12.24 16.64 -0.30
N THR A 18 -13.15 16.13 -1.15
CA THR A 18 -14.59 16.20 -0.91
C THR A 18 -14.98 15.45 0.37
N ALA A 19 -14.42 14.26 0.62
CA ALA A 19 -14.69 13.50 1.84
C ALA A 19 -14.15 14.21 3.09
N LEU A 20 -12.97 14.83 3.05
CA LEU A 20 -12.42 15.62 4.16
C LEU A 20 -13.27 16.86 4.46
N GLY A 21 -13.85 17.47 3.43
CA GLY A 21 -14.79 18.59 3.57
C GLY A 21 -16.18 18.20 4.07
N SER A 22 -16.50 16.90 4.16
CA SER A 22 -17.79 16.39 4.62
C SER A 22 -17.73 16.03 6.11
N PRO A 23 -18.43 16.76 7.01
CA PRO A 23 -18.46 16.44 8.43
C PRO A 23 -19.02 15.03 8.70
N THR A 24 -19.96 14.57 7.88
CA THR A 24 -20.55 13.23 7.99
C THR A 24 -19.50 12.16 7.73
N ALA A 25 -18.74 12.26 6.63
CA ALA A 25 -17.72 11.28 6.27
C ALA A 25 -16.61 11.18 7.33
N VAL A 26 -16.18 12.31 7.90
CA VAL A 26 -15.17 12.34 8.96
C VAL A 26 -15.70 11.79 10.29
N ARG A 27 -16.97 12.05 10.63
CA ARG A 27 -17.58 11.57 11.89
C ARG A 27 -17.89 10.07 11.86
N GLU A 28 -18.39 9.57 10.74
CA GLU A 28 -18.72 8.15 10.56
C GLU A 28 -17.47 7.28 10.47
N ALA A 29 -16.35 7.85 10.03
CA ALA A 29 -15.07 7.15 10.04
C ALA A 29 -14.64 6.77 11.45
N ARG A 30 -14.16 5.54 11.62
CA ARG A 30 -13.56 5.04 12.86
C ARG A 30 -12.11 5.54 13.01
N THR A 31 -11.91 6.85 12.89
CA THR A 31 -10.61 7.52 12.93
C THR A 31 -10.56 8.63 14.00
N PRO A 32 -10.59 8.29 15.31
CA PRO A 32 -10.43 9.24 16.40
C PRO A 32 -9.38 10.33 16.17
N SER A 33 -8.19 9.97 15.69
CA SER A 33 -7.11 10.94 15.48
C SER A 33 -7.46 12.02 14.44
N LEU A 34 -8.17 11.63 13.38
CA LEU A 34 -8.67 12.56 12.36
C LEU A 34 -9.79 13.44 12.91
N ARG A 35 -10.73 12.86 13.67
CA ARG A 35 -11.86 13.61 14.24
C ARG A 35 -11.41 14.66 15.27
N THR A 36 -10.36 14.36 16.02
CA THR A 36 -9.82 15.27 17.05
C THR A 36 -8.71 16.17 16.53
N ALA A 37 -8.31 16.04 15.27
CA ALA A 37 -7.23 16.84 14.68
C ALA A 37 -7.56 18.34 14.80
N GLN A 38 -6.61 19.10 15.34
CA GLN A 38 -6.73 20.54 15.49
C GLN A 38 -5.87 21.20 14.41
N GLY A 39 -6.50 21.74 13.37
CA GLY A 39 -5.81 22.40 12.26
C GLY A 39 -6.24 21.90 10.87
N PRO A 40 -5.68 22.49 9.81
CA PRO A 40 -5.94 22.03 8.45
C PRO A 40 -5.42 20.61 8.24
N VAL A 41 -6.21 19.79 7.56
CA VAL A 41 -5.84 18.43 7.17
C VAL A 41 -5.62 18.35 5.66
N THR A 42 -4.51 17.74 5.25
CA THR A 42 -4.10 17.64 3.84
C THR A 42 -3.86 16.18 3.44
N PRO A 43 -4.35 15.74 2.27
CA PRO A 43 -3.96 14.46 1.70
C PRO A 43 -2.58 14.58 1.04
N GLU A 44 -1.64 13.74 1.45
CA GLU A 44 -0.27 13.72 0.97
C GLU A 44 0.19 12.31 0.63
N LEU A 45 1.35 12.21 -0.04
CA LEU A 45 2.02 10.96 -0.40
C LEU A 45 1.05 9.95 -1.03
N PRO A 46 0.49 10.26 -2.23
CA PRO A 46 -0.36 9.32 -2.94
C PRO A 46 0.42 8.06 -3.29
N LEU A 47 -0.02 6.91 -2.77
CA LEU A 47 0.57 5.61 -3.04
C LEU A 47 -0.42 4.72 -3.79
N PRO A 48 -0.08 4.21 -4.97
CA PRO A 48 -0.86 3.15 -5.62
C PRO A 48 -0.93 1.92 -4.72
N VAL A 49 -2.12 1.39 -4.49
CA VAL A 49 -2.33 0.16 -3.71
C VAL A 49 -2.63 -0.98 -4.67
N HIS A 50 -1.68 -1.90 -4.76
CA HIS A 50 -1.83 -3.13 -5.51
C HIS A 50 -2.20 -4.28 -4.57
N VAL A 51 -2.99 -5.22 -5.08
CA VAL A 51 -3.25 -6.49 -4.42
C VAL A 51 -2.57 -7.58 -5.22
N LEU A 52 -1.83 -8.44 -4.52
CA LEU A 52 -1.30 -9.67 -5.10
C LEU A 52 -2.40 -10.73 -5.12
N ASP A 53 -3.00 -10.96 -6.29
CA ASP A 53 -4.15 -11.87 -6.43
C ASP A 53 -3.73 -13.34 -6.59
N ARG A 54 -2.66 -13.59 -7.36
CA ARG A 54 -2.14 -14.95 -7.62
C ARG A 54 -0.66 -14.89 -7.94
N ILE A 55 0.06 -15.90 -7.47
CA ILE A 55 1.45 -16.14 -7.83
C ILE A 55 1.44 -17.40 -8.69
N THR A 56 1.79 -17.29 -9.97
CA THR A 56 1.84 -18.46 -10.84
C THR A 56 3.13 -19.26 -10.61
N PRO A 57 3.18 -20.57 -10.94
CA PRO A 57 4.37 -21.40 -10.82
C PRO A 57 5.58 -20.84 -11.59
N GLU A 58 5.33 -20.04 -12.63
CA GLU A 58 6.34 -19.35 -13.44
C GLU A 58 6.88 -18.07 -12.75
N GLY A 59 6.43 -17.78 -11.53
CA GLY A 59 6.83 -16.61 -10.75
C GLY A 59 6.10 -15.32 -11.17
N VAL A 60 5.18 -15.38 -12.14
CA VAL A 60 4.40 -14.21 -12.56
C VAL A 60 3.33 -13.93 -11.52
N SER A 61 3.55 -12.87 -10.77
CA SER A 61 2.61 -12.35 -9.80
C SER A 61 1.65 -11.39 -10.49
N ALA A 62 0.41 -11.83 -10.72
CA ALA A 62 -0.62 -10.91 -11.19
C ALA A 62 -1.00 -9.98 -10.04
N THR A 63 -0.51 -8.74 -10.11
CA THR A 63 -0.96 -7.66 -9.25
C THR A 63 -2.03 -6.86 -9.96
N ARG A 64 -3.13 -6.58 -9.25
CA ARG A 64 -4.14 -5.62 -9.72
C ARG A 64 -4.06 -4.35 -8.90
N LEU A 65 -4.31 -3.22 -9.51
CA LEU A 65 -4.57 -1.99 -8.78
C LEU A 65 -5.91 -2.11 -8.05
N ALA A 66 -5.87 -1.98 -6.73
CA ALA A 66 -7.07 -1.92 -5.89
C ALA A 66 -7.49 -0.49 -5.62
N GLY A 67 -6.56 0.46 -5.64
CA GLY A 67 -6.87 1.83 -5.27
C GLY A 67 -5.66 2.75 -5.18
N TRP A 68 -5.90 3.94 -4.63
CA TRP A 68 -4.85 4.86 -4.18
C TRP A 68 -5.06 5.21 -2.72
N ARG A 69 -3.96 5.22 -1.98
CA ARG A 69 -3.90 5.60 -0.57
C ARG A 69 -3.24 6.96 -0.43
N PHE A 70 -3.85 7.82 0.38
CA PHE A 70 -3.32 9.11 0.76
C PHE A 70 -3.10 9.13 2.27
N LEU A 71 -1.94 9.58 2.72
CA LEU A 71 -1.72 9.89 4.13
C LEU A 71 -2.38 11.23 4.44
N ILE A 72 -3.25 11.27 5.45
CA ILE A 72 -3.91 12.51 5.88
C ILE A 72 -3.05 13.13 6.97
N ARG A 73 -2.41 14.26 6.67
CA ARG A 73 -1.55 14.98 7.61
C ARG A 73 -2.31 16.09 8.33
N CYS A 74 -1.95 16.30 9.58
CA CYS A 74 -2.30 17.48 10.37
C CYS A 74 -1.00 17.99 10.98
N GLY A 75 -0.43 19.06 10.43
CA GLY A 75 0.92 19.51 10.79
C GLY A 75 1.99 18.49 10.38
N ASP A 76 2.82 18.06 11.33
CA ASP A 76 3.96 17.16 11.10
C ASP A 76 3.64 15.66 11.27
N ARG A 77 2.37 15.31 11.53
CA ARG A 77 1.94 13.93 11.76
C ARG A 77 0.87 13.49 10.77
N ALA A 78 0.98 12.26 10.29
CA ALA A 78 -0.17 11.57 9.70
C ALA A 78 -1.18 11.21 10.81
N VAL A 79 -2.42 11.67 10.67
CA VAL A 79 -3.52 11.42 11.62
C VAL A 79 -4.46 10.30 11.16
N ALA A 80 -4.48 10.02 9.86
CA ALA A 80 -5.27 8.96 9.25
C ALA A 80 -4.71 8.67 7.85
N ALA A 81 -5.34 7.73 7.16
CA ALA A 81 -5.18 7.56 5.73
C ALA A 81 -6.55 7.47 5.06
N ALA A 82 -6.59 7.77 3.76
CA ALA A 82 -7.78 7.67 2.93
C ALA A 82 -7.49 6.77 1.75
N ASP A 83 -8.36 5.78 1.53
CA ASP A 83 -8.31 4.95 0.34
C ASP A 83 -9.37 5.41 -0.67
N THR A 84 -9.00 5.34 -1.93
CA THR A 84 -9.90 5.51 -3.09
C THR A 84 -9.90 4.22 -3.89
N MET A 85 -10.98 3.96 -4.61
CA MET A 85 -11.11 2.79 -5.47
C MET A 85 -11.63 3.19 -6.84
N LEU A 86 -11.29 2.39 -7.85
CA LEU A 86 -11.84 2.55 -9.19
C LEU A 86 -13.19 1.83 -9.26
N THR A 87 -14.23 2.54 -9.69
CA THR A 87 -15.59 2.03 -9.92
C THR A 87 -15.94 2.18 -11.41
N PRO A 88 -17.05 1.58 -11.89
CA PRO A 88 -17.53 1.81 -13.26
C PRO A 88 -17.75 3.29 -13.60
N ASP A 89 -18.12 4.11 -12.60
CA ASP A 89 -18.34 5.55 -12.74
C ASP A 89 -17.06 6.39 -12.57
N GLY A 90 -15.92 5.73 -12.39
CA GLY A 90 -14.60 6.35 -12.17
C GLY A 90 -14.11 6.24 -10.73
N TRP A 91 -13.15 7.10 -10.38
CA TRP A 91 -12.53 7.08 -9.04
C TRP A 91 -13.48 7.60 -7.97
N ALA A 92 -13.64 6.82 -6.91
CA ALA A 92 -14.47 7.17 -5.76
C ALA A 92 -13.67 7.06 -4.45
N PHE A 93 -14.05 7.89 -3.49
CA PHE A 93 -13.62 7.74 -2.11
C PHE A 93 -14.15 6.41 -1.57
N SER A 94 -13.28 5.63 -0.91
CA SER A 94 -13.68 4.38 -0.26
C SER A 94 -13.95 4.62 1.22
N HIS A 95 -12.90 4.93 1.99
CA HIS A 95 -13.01 5.14 3.43
C HIS A 95 -11.77 5.84 4.00
N PHE A 96 -11.94 6.41 5.20
CA PHE A 96 -10.82 6.77 6.07
C PHE A 96 -10.54 5.62 7.04
N PHE A 97 -9.27 5.42 7.38
CA PHE A 97 -8.88 4.49 8.42
C PHE A 97 -7.67 5.00 9.20
N GLU A 98 -7.46 4.39 10.36
CA GLU A 98 -6.29 4.59 11.20
C GLU A 98 -5.71 3.23 11.59
N GLY A 99 -4.46 3.21 12.04
CA GLY A 99 -3.82 1.98 12.47
C GLY A 99 -2.30 1.99 12.33
N PRO A 100 -1.64 0.90 12.74
CA PRO A 100 -0.18 0.80 12.78
C PRO A 100 0.47 0.96 11.40
N TYR A 101 -0.25 0.61 10.33
CA TYR A 101 0.24 0.74 8.97
C TYR A 101 0.53 2.18 8.53
N ILE A 102 -0.07 3.20 9.16
CA ILE A 102 0.21 4.60 8.83
C ILE A 102 1.64 4.96 9.22
N ALA A 103 1.96 4.89 10.51
CA ALA A 103 3.30 5.17 11.01
C ALA A 103 4.34 4.21 10.41
N SER A 104 3.94 2.95 10.17
CA SER A 104 4.81 1.98 9.50
C SER A 104 5.12 2.38 8.05
N THR A 105 4.16 2.94 7.32
CA THR A 105 4.36 3.41 5.94
C THR A 105 5.29 4.63 5.94
N GLU A 106 5.06 5.62 6.82
CA GLU A 106 5.95 6.79 6.94
C GLU A 106 7.39 6.36 7.25
N ARG A 107 7.58 5.45 8.20
CA ARG A 107 8.91 4.91 8.52
C ARG A 107 9.57 4.23 7.32
N ALA A 108 8.83 3.39 6.60
CA ALA A 108 9.36 2.67 5.45
C ALA A 108 9.73 3.63 4.29
N LEU A 109 8.92 4.66 4.05
CA LEU A 109 9.22 5.71 3.07
C LEU A 109 10.48 6.48 3.46
N HIS A 110 10.60 6.91 4.71
CA HIS A 110 11.81 7.59 5.21
C HIS A 110 13.07 6.71 5.09
N GLN A 111 12.96 5.41 5.36
CA GLN A 111 14.07 4.47 5.13
C GLN A 111 14.42 4.34 3.65
N ALA A 112 13.41 4.34 2.77
CA ALA A 112 13.61 4.25 1.33
C ALA A 112 14.28 5.51 0.75
N GLU A 113 14.00 6.69 1.29
CA GLU A 113 14.67 7.96 0.91
C GLU A 113 16.18 7.94 1.23
N ALA A 114 16.60 7.15 2.22
CA ALA A 114 18.01 6.98 2.56
C ALA A 114 18.77 6.05 1.58
N LEU A 115 18.06 5.34 0.69
CA LEU A 115 18.68 4.49 -0.32
C LEU A 115 19.36 5.34 -1.41
N GLN A 116 20.41 4.76 -2.01
CA GLN A 116 21.16 5.40 -3.09
C GLN A 116 20.41 5.40 -4.43
N GLN A 117 19.59 4.38 -4.67
CA GLN A 117 18.76 4.26 -5.87
C GLN A 117 17.42 4.98 -5.68
N THR A 118 16.93 5.62 -6.74
CA THR A 118 15.57 6.17 -6.76
C THR A 118 14.58 5.10 -7.17
N TYR A 119 13.48 5.01 -6.43
CA TYR A 119 12.37 4.09 -6.68
C TYR A 119 11.04 4.84 -6.80
N GLN A 120 10.06 4.22 -7.46
CA GLN A 120 8.66 4.59 -7.33
C GLN A 120 8.03 3.81 -6.17
N PRO A 121 7.57 4.47 -5.09
CA PRO A 121 6.93 3.80 -3.98
C PRO A 121 5.48 3.42 -4.33
N ARG A 122 5.13 2.18 -4.02
CA ARG A 122 3.80 1.58 -4.18
C ARG A 122 3.48 0.77 -2.94
N LEU A 123 2.22 0.53 -2.67
CA LEU A 123 1.80 -0.43 -1.64
C LEU A 123 1.40 -1.73 -2.31
N LEU A 124 1.86 -2.86 -1.74
CA LEU A 124 1.47 -4.19 -2.17
C LEU A 124 0.83 -4.92 -0.99
N SER A 125 -0.47 -5.13 -1.10
CA SER A 125 -1.31 -5.86 -0.16
C SER A 125 -1.28 -7.35 -0.49
N LEU A 126 -1.10 -8.17 0.54
CA LEU A 126 -1.19 -9.63 0.46
C LEU A 126 -2.29 -10.11 1.43
N PRO A 127 -3.57 -10.09 1.00
CA PRO A 127 -4.70 -10.38 1.88
C PRO A 127 -4.60 -11.76 2.55
N GLY A 128 -4.11 -12.78 1.83
CA GLY A 128 -3.93 -14.13 2.38
C GLY A 128 -2.97 -14.22 3.57
N LEU A 129 -2.11 -13.22 3.76
CA LEU A 129 -1.18 -13.11 4.89
C LEU A 129 -1.53 -11.95 5.84
N TYR A 130 -2.64 -11.24 5.59
CA TYR A 130 -3.03 -10.03 6.32
C TYR A 130 -1.91 -8.98 6.44
N MET A 131 -1.03 -8.92 5.43
CA MET A 131 0.16 -8.07 5.46
C MET A 131 0.13 -7.03 4.34
N LEU A 132 0.78 -5.92 4.61
CA LEU A 132 1.04 -4.84 3.66
C LEU A 132 2.54 -4.64 3.53
N THR A 133 3.02 -4.38 2.32
CA THR A 133 4.43 -4.12 2.05
C THR A 133 4.55 -2.81 1.27
N LEU A 134 5.61 -2.05 1.52
CA LEU A 134 6.05 -0.99 0.62
C LEU A 134 6.84 -1.66 -0.51
N TRP A 135 6.33 -1.56 -1.72
CA TRP A 135 6.98 -2.00 -2.95
C TRP A 135 7.72 -0.82 -3.57
N LEU A 136 9.03 -0.93 -3.66
CA LEU A 136 9.91 0.05 -4.28
C LEU A 136 10.23 -0.43 -5.70
N HIS A 137 9.50 0.09 -6.67
CA HIS A 137 9.63 -0.27 -8.08
C HIS A 137 10.78 0.48 -8.74
N GLY A 138 11.68 -0.25 -9.40
CA GLY A 138 12.91 0.30 -9.99
C GLY A 138 12.70 1.05 -11.30
N ASP A 139 11.67 0.71 -12.08
CA ASP A 139 11.33 1.45 -13.29
C ASP A 139 10.56 2.72 -12.93
N ARG A 140 11.19 3.87 -13.19
CA ARG A 140 10.69 5.21 -12.89
C ARG A 140 9.77 5.79 -13.96
N THR A 141 9.71 5.13 -15.10
CA THR A 141 8.88 5.52 -16.25
C THR A 141 7.61 4.71 -16.35
N ALA A 142 7.55 3.57 -15.65
CA ALA A 142 6.35 2.75 -15.52
C ALA A 142 5.19 3.54 -14.92
N ASP A 143 3.98 3.31 -15.46
CA ASP A 143 2.75 3.81 -14.86
C ASP A 143 2.61 3.25 -13.44
N GLY A 144 2.38 4.14 -12.47
CA GLY A 144 2.15 3.79 -11.07
C GLY A 144 0.91 2.93 -10.86
N ALA A 145 -0.05 2.96 -11.79
CA ALA A 145 -1.28 2.20 -11.76
C ALA A 145 -1.16 0.77 -12.33
N GLU A 146 -0.04 0.44 -12.96
CA GLU A 146 0.15 -0.82 -13.67
C GLU A 146 1.45 -1.53 -13.27
N GLY A 147 1.63 -2.75 -13.74
CA GLY A 147 2.86 -3.51 -13.61
C GLY A 147 2.79 -4.58 -12.54
N HIS A 148 3.90 -5.30 -12.39
CA HIS A 148 4.10 -6.39 -11.46
C HIS A 148 5.48 -6.23 -10.78
N PRO A 149 5.66 -6.76 -9.55
CA PRO A 149 6.95 -6.70 -8.88
C PRO A 149 8.04 -7.37 -9.74
N ALA A 150 9.03 -6.60 -10.18
CA ALA A 150 10.19 -7.13 -10.89
C ALA A 150 11.15 -7.77 -9.89
N ALA A 151 11.90 -8.80 -10.32
CA ALA A 151 12.83 -9.54 -9.45
C ALA A 151 13.83 -8.64 -8.68
N THR A 152 14.22 -7.52 -9.29
CA THR A 152 15.16 -6.52 -8.75
C THR A 152 14.51 -5.43 -7.89
N ASP A 153 13.18 -5.38 -7.84
CA ASP A 153 12.48 -4.45 -6.97
C ASP A 153 12.68 -4.84 -5.50
N LEU A 154 12.44 -3.88 -4.60
CA LEU A 154 12.48 -4.14 -3.17
C LEU A 154 11.07 -4.20 -2.59
N LEU A 155 10.87 -5.13 -1.65
CA LEU A 155 9.71 -5.22 -0.78
C LEU A 155 10.15 -4.93 0.65
N VAL A 156 9.49 -3.99 1.30
CA VAL A 156 9.69 -3.66 2.72
C VAL A 156 8.39 -3.99 3.46
N PRO A 157 8.33 -5.12 4.19
CA PRO A 157 7.17 -5.48 4.99
C PRO A 157 6.85 -4.40 6.03
N LEU A 158 5.57 -4.01 6.12
CA LEU A 158 5.11 -3.06 7.10
C LEU A 158 4.73 -3.77 8.41
N ALA A 159 4.83 -3.06 9.52
CA ALA A 159 4.37 -3.53 10.82
C ALA A 159 2.85 -3.30 10.97
N PRO A 160 2.10 -4.28 11.50
CA PRO A 160 2.56 -5.61 11.92
C PRO A 160 2.85 -6.53 10.72
N ALA A 161 3.98 -7.24 10.76
CA ALA A 161 4.31 -8.28 9.79
C ALA A 161 3.97 -9.67 10.36
N PRO A 162 3.64 -10.67 9.52
CA PRO A 162 3.39 -12.04 9.98
C PRO A 162 4.63 -12.65 10.65
N PRO A 163 4.46 -13.65 11.53
CA PRO A 163 5.57 -14.35 12.17
C PRO A 163 6.63 -14.84 11.17
N GLY A 164 7.90 -14.64 11.51
CA GLY A 164 9.03 -15.00 10.64
C GLY A 164 9.29 -14.05 9.47
N ILE A 165 8.56 -12.92 9.36
CA ILE A 165 8.86 -11.83 8.42
C ILE A 165 9.27 -10.60 9.23
N ALA A 166 10.46 -10.07 8.96
CA ALA A 166 10.95 -8.88 9.65
C ALA A 166 10.33 -7.62 9.03
N ALA A 167 9.53 -6.89 9.81
CA ALA A 167 9.04 -5.57 9.40
C ALA A 167 10.20 -4.59 9.21
N HIS A 168 10.07 -3.67 8.25
CA HIS A 168 11.02 -2.59 7.94
C HIS A 168 12.40 -3.05 7.44
N ARG A 169 12.54 -4.33 7.09
CA ARG A 169 13.73 -4.85 6.42
C ARG A 169 13.46 -4.89 4.91
N PRO A 170 14.26 -4.20 4.08
CA PRO A 170 14.17 -4.35 2.63
C PRO A 170 14.60 -5.75 2.21
N HIS A 171 13.85 -6.35 1.29
CA HIS A 171 14.14 -7.63 0.65
C HIS A 171 14.01 -7.47 -0.86
N LEU A 172 14.84 -8.16 -1.64
CA LEU A 172 14.58 -8.28 -3.08
C LEU A 172 13.29 -9.08 -3.30
N VAL A 173 12.52 -8.70 -4.30
CA VAL A 173 11.34 -9.47 -4.74
C VAL A 173 11.72 -10.92 -4.99
N ALA A 174 12.83 -11.16 -5.69
CA ALA A 174 13.33 -12.51 -5.99
C ALA A 174 13.58 -13.39 -4.75
N GLU A 175 13.84 -12.78 -3.59
CA GLU A 175 14.13 -13.48 -2.34
C GLU A 175 12.87 -13.67 -1.49
N LEU A 176 12.04 -12.64 -1.37
CA LEU A 176 10.90 -12.65 -0.45
C LEU A 176 9.65 -13.26 -1.07
N LEU A 177 9.36 -12.97 -2.34
CA LEU A 177 8.10 -13.36 -2.97
C LEU A 177 7.89 -14.89 -3.01
N PRO A 178 8.91 -15.73 -3.28
CA PRO A 178 8.76 -17.19 -3.17
C PRO A 178 8.34 -17.63 -1.75
N VAL A 179 8.95 -17.05 -0.71
CA VAL A 179 8.63 -17.37 0.69
C VAL A 179 7.20 -16.98 1.06
N LEU A 180 6.69 -15.86 0.52
CA LEU A 180 5.30 -15.44 0.72
C LEU A 180 4.33 -16.38 -0.02
N THR A 181 4.73 -16.88 -1.19
CA THR A 181 3.95 -17.81 -2.01
C THR A 181 3.70 -19.12 -1.29
N ASP A 182 4.74 -19.72 -0.73
CA ASP A 182 4.65 -20.99 -0.01
C ASP A 182 3.69 -20.93 1.19
N ARG A 183 3.48 -19.74 1.74
CA ARG A 183 2.56 -19.51 2.87
C ARG A 183 1.11 -19.27 2.44
N ILE A 184 0.89 -18.84 1.20
CA ILE A 184 -0.44 -18.51 0.66
C ILE A 184 -1.05 -19.72 -0.06
N THR A 185 -0.24 -20.54 -0.73
CA THR A 185 -0.74 -21.69 -1.48
C THR A 185 -1.16 -22.81 -0.50
N PRO A 186 -2.44 -23.22 -0.49
CA PRO A 186 -2.87 -24.35 0.34
C PRO A 186 -2.15 -25.63 -0.11
N SER A 187 -1.59 -26.38 0.84
CA SER A 187 -1.03 -27.70 0.53
C SER A 187 -2.12 -28.58 -0.08
N PRO A 188 -1.84 -29.31 -1.19
CA PRO A 188 -2.81 -30.25 -1.73
C PRO A 188 -3.09 -31.31 -0.65
N LEU A 189 -4.35 -31.39 -0.22
CA LEU A 189 -4.80 -32.45 0.67
C LEU A 189 -4.55 -33.78 -0.04
N LEU A 190 -3.68 -34.62 0.53
CA LEU A 190 -3.52 -36.01 0.13
C LEU A 190 -4.85 -36.72 0.39
N ILE A 191 -5.75 -36.73 -0.60
CA ILE A 191 -6.90 -37.62 -0.61
C ILE A 191 -6.32 -39.02 -0.75
N THR A 192 -6.24 -39.72 0.38
CA THR A 192 -5.83 -41.12 0.39
C THR A 192 -7.04 -41.92 -0.12
N PRO A 193 -6.96 -42.63 -1.25
CA PRO A 193 -8.04 -43.50 -1.67
C PRO A 193 -8.18 -44.64 -0.66
N ALA A 194 -9.41 -44.89 -0.23
CA ALA A 194 -9.78 -46.00 0.65
C ALA A 194 -9.90 -47.32 -0.13
#